data_AF-A0A835X9G5-F1
#
_entry.id   AF-A0A835X9G5-F1
#
_cell.length_a   1.000
_cell.length_b   1.000
_cell.length_c   1.000
_cell.angle_alpha   90.00
_cell.angle_beta   90.00
_cell.angle_gamma   90.00
#
_symmetry.space_group_name_H-M   'P 1'
#
loop_
_entity.id
_entity.type
_entity.pdbx_description
1 polymer ?
#
loop_
_entity_poly.entity_id
_entity_poly.type
_entity_poly.pdbx_seq_one_letter_code
_entity_poly.pdbx_strand_id
1 'polypeptide(L)'
;MNKTDSPKLAIFKTYKTKRAELTGEAIRQRSIISHLATADNSAARTRTSISQRIAKENGILWKNIYSGIFRDLDEILLPLGIVKEAGRLPLKRGPKALQEKGVPFYELTKEGLLVALSLNGVVEREE
;
A
#
# COMPACT_ATOMS: atom_id res chain seq x y z
N MET A 1 -21.49 -2.85 3.38
CA MET A 1 -20.91 -1.76 2.57
C MET A 1 -21.99 -1.29 1.60
N ASN A 2 -22.46 -0.04 1.68
CA ASN A 2 -23.44 0.50 0.73
C ASN A 2 -22.77 0.72 -0.64
N LYS A 3 -23.53 0.47 -1.71
CA LYS A 3 -23.06 0.19 -3.08
C LYS A 3 -22.68 1.44 -3.91
N THR A 4 -22.37 2.58 -3.29
CA THR A 4 -22.28 3.88 -4.01
C THR A 4 -21.16 4.84 -3.62
N ASP A 5 -20.33 4.56 -2.61
CA ASP A 5 -19.17 5.43 -2.34
C ASP A 5 -17.93 4.87 -3.06
N SER A 6 -17.46 5.58 -4.08
CA SER A 6 -16.16 5.31 -4.69
C SER A 6 -15.06 5.41 -3.61
N PRO A 7 -14.05 4.54 -3.63
CA PRO A 7 -12.96 4.60 -2.67
C PRO A 7 -12.29 5.97 -2.71
N LYS A 8 -11.89 6.50 -1.55
CA LYS A 8 -11.28 7.81 -1.42
C LYS A 8 -9.82 7.67 -0.98
N LEU A 9 -8.93 8.33 -1.71
CA LEU A 9 -7.53 8.39 -1.36
C LEU A 9 -7.35 9.25 -0.10
N ALA A 10 -6.71 8.69 0.92
CA ALA A 10 -6.58 9.32 2.24
C ALA A 10 -5.17 9.87 2.51
N ILE A 11 -4.26 9.90 1.53
CA ILE A 11 -2.83 10.24 1.72
C ILE A 11 -2.54 11.61 2.39
N PHE A 12 -3.50 12.54 2.37
CA PHE A 12 -3.40 13.86 3.03
C PHE A 12 -4.41 14.03 4.19
N LYS A 13 -5.10 12.97 4.58
CA LYS A 13 -6.15 13.01 5.60
C LYS A 13 -5.52 13.12 6.98
N THR A 14 -5.87 14.18 7.69
CA THR A 14 -5.41 14.46 9.06
C THR A 14 -6.53 14.26 10.08
N TYR A 15 -6.17 14.19 11.37
CA TYR A 15 -7.18 14.15 12.42
C TYR A 15 -7.91 15.48 12.55
N LYS A 16 -9.22 15.43 12.80
CA LYS A 16 -10.04 16.65 13.02
C LYS A 16 -9.52 17.49 14.19
N THR A 17 -9.05 16.82 15.24
CA THR A 17 -8.54 17.41 16.49
C THR A 17 -7.07 17.79 16.42
N LYS A 18 -6.32 17.25 15.45
CA LYS A 18 -4.89 17.49 15.28
C LYS A 18 -4.56 17.62 13.80
N ARG A 19 -4.80 18.81 13.25
CA ARG A 19 -4.75 19.06 11.79
C ARG A 19 -3.37 18.87 11.17
N ALA A 20 -2.30 18.90 11.97
CA ALA A 20 -0.94 18.61 11.52
C ALA A 20 -0.60 17.11 11.49
N GLU A 21 -1.38 16.25 12.17
CA GLU A 21 -1.09 14.82 12.28
C GLU A 21 -1.92 14.02 11.25
N LEU A 22 -1.22 13.28 10.40
CA LEU A 22 -1.84 12.35 9.44
C LEU A 22 -2.56 11.21 10.18
N THR A 23 -3.71 10.80 9.65
CA THR A 23 -4.42 9.62 10.16
C THR A 23 -3.62 8.35 9.91
N GLY A 24 -3.86 7.30 10.71
CA GLY A 24 -3.21 6.00 10.50
C GLY A 24 -3.51 5.37 9.12
N GLU A 25 -4.66 5.69 8.53
CA GLU A 25 -5.00 5.33 7.13
C GLU A 25 -4.10 6.07 6.13
N ALA A 26 -3.96 7.39 6.28
CA ALA A 26 -3.09 8.21 5.44
C ALA A 26 -1.63 7.73 5.49
N ILE A 27 -1.09 7.53 6.69
CA ILE A 27 0.28 7.05 6.89
C ILE A 27 0.47 5.70 6.20
N ARG A 28 -0.48 4.77 6.39
CA ARG A 28 -0.39 3.43 5.81
C ARG A 28 -0.43 3.45 4.28
N GLN A 29 -1.33 4.21 3.67
CA GLN A 29 -1.38 4.38 2.21
C GLN A 29 -0.09 4.99 1.67
N ARG A 30 0.47 6.01 2.35
CA ARG A 30 1.75 6.60 2.00
C ARG A 30 2.88 5.58 2.06
N SER A 31 2.97 4.80 3.14
CA SER A 31 4.00 3.76 3.30
C SER A 31 3.91 2.70 2.20
N ILE A 32 2.70 2.28 1.79
CA ILE A 32 2.53 1.34 0.66
C ILE A 32 3.07 1.96 -0.63
N ILE A 33 2.66 3.20 -0.95
CA ILE A 33 3.04 3.89 -2.18
C ILE A 33 4.56 4.13 -2.23
N SER A 34 5.14 4.66 -1.15
CA SER A 34 6.59 4.90 -1.03
C SER A 34 7.41 3.60 -1.14
N HIS A 35 6.93 2.51 -0.54
CA HIS A 35 7.59 1.21 -0.67
C HIS A 35 7.54 0.67 -2.10
N LEU A 36 6.39 0.74 -2.78
CA LEU A 36 6.27 0.31 -4.17
C LEU A 36 7.11 1.15 -5.15
N ALA A 37 7.31 2.44 -4.85
CA ALA A 37 8.17 3.31 -5.64
C ALA A 37 9.66 2.96 -5.55
N THR A 38 10.09 2.34 -4.45
CA THR A 38 11.52 2.09 -4.14
C THR A 38 11.90 0.60 -4.13
N ALA A 39 10.92 -0.30 -4.07
CA ALA A 39 11.16 -1.74 -4.09
C ALA A 39 11.83 -2.17 -5.41
N ASP A 40 12.91 -2.92 -5.29
CA ASP A 40 13.84 -3.32 -6.33
C ASP A 40 13.44 -4.59 -7.10
N ASN A 41 12.61 -5.45 -6.48
CA ASN A 41 12.24 -6.75 -7.07
C ASN A 41 10.79 -7.16 -6.79
N SER A 42 10.28 -8.10 -7.59
CA SER A 42 8.89 -8.60 -7.49
C SER A 42 8.56 -9.25 -6.14
N ALA A 43 9.53 -9.92 -5.50
CA ALA A 43 9.32 -10.56 -4.20
C ALA A 43 9.06 -9.53 -3.08
N ALA A 44 9.70 -8.37 -3.15
CA ALA A 44 9.49 -7.27 -2.22
C ALA A 44 8.13 -6.56 -2.41
N ARG A 45 7.44 -6.79 -3.54
CA ARG A 45 6.20 -6.11 -3.92
C ARG A 45 4.94 -6.95 -3.71
N THR A 46 5.02 -8.06 -2.97
CA THR A 46 3.84 -8.83 -2.57
C THR A 46 3.16 -8.19 -1.35
N ARG A 47 1.85 -8.46 -1.14
CA ARG A 47 1.12 -7.94 0.05
C ARG A 47 1.81 -8.28 1.36
N THR A 48 2.33 -9.50 1.45
CA THR A 48 3.05 -10.01 2.62
C THR A 48 4.34 -9.24 2.83
N SER A 49 5.17 -9.10 1.79
CA SER A 49 6.44 -8.38 1.89
C SER A 49 6.25 -6.91 2.22
N ILE A 50 5.26 -6.25 1.61
CA ILE A 50 4.87 -4.87 1.93
C ILE A 50 4.51 -4.76 3.41
N SER A 51 3.65 -5.65 3.91
CA SER A 51 3.25 -5.65 5.32
C SER A 51 4.42 -5.90 6.27
N GLN A 52 5.30 -6.85 5.95
CA GLN A 52 6.49 -7.13 6.75
C GLN A 52 7.44 -5.94 6.80
N ARG A 53 7.67 -5.28 5.66
CA ARG A 53 8.54 -4.12 5.56
C ARG A 53 8.02 -2.95 6.39
N ILE A 54 6.77 -2.56 6.19
CA ILE A 54 6.14 -1.43 6.90
C ILE A 54 6.06 -1.71 8.40
N ALA A 55 5.77 -2.96 8.79
CA ALA A 55 5.73 -3.34 10.20
C ALA A 55 7.11 -3.21 10.86
N LYS A 56 8.17 -3.64 10.15
CA LYS A 56 9.55 -3.51 10.61
C LYS A 56 9.95 -2.04 10.77
N GLU A 57 9.61 -1.19 9.80
CA GLU A 57 9.90 0.26 9.85
C GLU A 57 9.19 0.95 11.04
N ASN A 58 7.98 0.49 11.37
CA ASN A 58 7.19 1.03 12.49
C ASN A 58 7.45 0.35 13.84
N GLY A 59 8.34 -0.64 13.92
CA GLY A 59 8.64 -1.35 15.17
C GLY A 59 7.48 -2.20 15.72
N ILE A 60 6.59 -2.71 14.85
CA ILE A 60 5.39 -3.47 15.25
C ILE A 60 5.33 -4.85 14.59
N LEU A 61 4.51 -5.75 15.14
CA LEU A 61 4.29 -7.06 14.54
C LEU A 61 3.45 -6.96 13.27
N TRP A 62 3.90 -7.53 12.16
CA TRP A 62 3.22 -7.42 10.86
C TRP A 62 1.78 -7.92 10.85
N LYS A 63 1.46 -8.93 11.67
CA LYS A 63 0.09 -9.43 11.88
C LYS A 63 -0.89 -8.34 12.36
N ASN A 64 -0.39 -7.28 13.01
CA ASN A 64 -1.20 -6.18 13.53
C ASN A 64 -1.56 -5.14 12.45
N ILE A 65 -0.82 -5.07 11.35
CA ILE A 65 -1.10 -4.12 10.25
C ILE A 65 -1.54 -4.79 8.96
N TYR A 66 -1.37 -6.11 8.85
CA TYR A 66 -1.63 -6.87 7.63
C TYR A 66 -3.02 -6.60 7.05
N SER A 67 -4.06 -6.63 7.89
CA SER A 67 -5.44 -6.37 7.45
C SER A 67 -5.64 -4.94 6.95
N GLY A 68 -4.96 -3.96 7.55
CA GLY A 68 -4.98 -2.57 7.10
C GLY A 68 -4.29 -2.39 5.77
N ILE A 69 -3.13 -3.02 5.57
CA ILE A 69 -2.39 -2.98 4.31
C ILE A 69 -3.21 -3.62 3.18
N PHE A 70 -3.81 -4.78 3.46
CA PHE A 70 -4.64 -5.49 2.49
C PHE A 70 -5.85 -4.63 2.07
N ARG A 71 -6.56 -4.06 3.03
CA ARG A 71 -7.70 -3.17 2.76
C ARG A 71 -7.31 -1.98 1.90
N ASP A 72 -6.24 -1.27 2.27
CA ASP A 72 -5.83 -0.08 1.54
C ASP A 72 -5.37 -0.45 0.13
N LEU A 73 -4.63 -1.54 -0.04
CA LEU A 73 -4.18 -1.97 -1.35
C LEU A 73 -5.36 -2.40 -2.24
N ASP A 74 -6.21 -3.30 -1.73
CA ASP A 74 -7.22 -4.00 -2.53
C ASP A 74 -8.51 -3.23 -2.70
N GLU A 75 -8.93 -2.47 -1.68
CA GLU A 75 -10.21 -1.78 -1.68
C GLU A 75 -10.06 -0.29 -2.04
N ILE A 76 -8.83 0.26 -2.03
CA ILE A 76 -8.59 1.68 -2.29
C ILE A 76 -7.60 1.87 -3.45
N LEU A 77 -6.34 1.46 -3.32
CA LEU A 77 -5.29 1.80 -4.29
C LEU A 77 -5.45 1.08 -5.63
N LEU A 78 -5.86 -0.19 -5.63
CA LEU A 78 -6.17 -0.95 -6.84
C LEU A 78 -7.40 -0.36 -7.56
N PRO A 79 -8.57 -0.16 -6.92
CA PRO A 79 -9.73 0.43 -7.58
C PRO A 79 -9.52 1.85 -8.09
N LEU A 80 -8.67 2.64 -7.42
CA LEU A 80 -8.31 3.99 -7.86
C LEU A 80 -7.28 4.01 -9.00
N GLY A 81 -6.75 2.86 -9.42
CA GLY A 81 -5.75 2.77 -10.47
C GLY A 81 -4.41 3.41 -10.09
N ILE A 82 -4.12 3.53 -8.79
CA ILE A 82 -2.83 4.01 -8.27
C ILE A 82 -1.81 2.87 -8.29
N VAL A 83 -2.28 1.67 -8.03
CA VAL A 83 -1.51 0.44 -8.05
C VAL A 83 -2.15 -0.51 -9.06
N LYS A 84 -1.35 -1.39 -9.67
CA LYS A 84 -1.83 -2.51 -10.48
C LYS A 84 -1.08 -3.80 -10.14
N GLU A 85 -1.70 -4.95 -10.39
CA GLU A 85 -1.00 -6.24 -10.37
C GLU A 85 -0.02 -6.27 -11.56
N ALA A 86 1.26 -6.48 -11.27
CA ALA A 86 2.34 -6.51 -12.26
C ALA A 86 2.68 -7.94 -12.71
N GLY A 87 2.23 -8.93 -11.97
CA GLY A 87 2.44 -10.34 -12.26
C GLY A 87 2.32 -11.20 -11.01
N ARG A 88 2.71 -12.47 -11.14
CA ARG A 88 2.55 -13.47 -10.08
C ARG A 88 3.82 -14.30 -9.93
N LEU A 89 4.29 -14.43 -8.70
CA LEU A 89 5.45 -15.25 -8.36
C LEU A 89 5.04 -16.72 -8.30
N PRO A 90 5.82 -17.63 -8.90
CA PRO A 90 5.53 -19.06 -8.83
C PRO A 90 5.69 -19.54 -7.40
N LEU A 91 4.71 -20.29 -6.90
CA LEU A 91 4.76 -20.88 -5.58
C LEU A 91 5.19 -22.35 -5.70
N LYS A 92 6.39 -22.67 -5.18
CA LYS A 92 6.97 -24.03 -5.30
C LYS A 92 6.44 -25.03 -4.26
N ARG A 93 5.73 -24.58 -3.22
CA ARG A 93 5.26 -25.39 -2.09
C ARG A 93 3.93 -24.86 -1.56
N GLY A 94 3.09 -25.73 -0.96
CA GLY A 94 1.79 -25.36 -0.39
C GLY A 94 0.59 -25.91 -1.18
N PRO A 95 -0.63 -25.41 -0.98
CA PRO A 95 -1.83 -25.88 -1.67
C PRO A 95 -1.71 -25.80 -3.20
N LYS A 96 -2.09 -26.86 -3.94
CA LYS A 96 -1.98 -26.91 -5.42
C LYS A 96 -2.64 -25.72 -6.11
N ALA A 97 -3.84 -25.30 -5.66
CA ALA A 97 -4.53 -24.14 -6.21
C ALA A 97 -3.73 -22.83 -6.09
N LEU A 98 -2.92 -22.68 -5.03
CA LEU A 98 -2.01 -21.53 -4.87
C LEU A 98 -0.73 -21.69 -5.70
N GLN A 99 -0.28 -22.92 -5.94
CA GLN A 99 0.84 -23.19 -6.85
C GLN A 99 0.48 -22.83 -8.29
N GLU A 100 -0.72 -23.18 -8.74
CA GLU A 100 -1.23 -22.84 -10.07
C GLU A 100 -1.44 -21.33 -10.25
N LYS A 101 -1.96 -20.66 -9.21
CA LYS A 101 -2.26 -19.22 -9.26
C LYS A 101 -1.05 -18.34 -9.01
N GLY A 102 -0.05 -18.79 -8.27
CA GLY A 102 1.06 -17.95 -7.81
C GLY A 102 0.65 -16.86 -6.81
N VAL A 103 1.63 -16.10 -6.34
CA VAL A 103 1.44 -14.98 -5.41
C VAL A 103 1.53 -13.66 -6.16
N PRO A 104 0.48 -12.81 -6.15
CA PRO A 104 0.49 -11.56 -6.88
C PRO A 104 1.50 -10.56 -6.27
N PHE A 105 2.15 -9.81 -7.15
CA PHE A 105 2.95 -8.66 -6.80
C PHE A 105 2.49 -7.43 -7.57
N TYR A 106 2.76 -6.25 -7.01
CA TYR A 106 2.15 -5.00 -7.42
C TYR A 106 3.18 -3.99 -7.87
N GLU A 107 2.77 -3.02 -8.69
CA GLU A 107 3.58 -1.86 -9.02
C GLU A 107 2.72 -0.60 -9.10
N LEU A 108 3.34 0.57 -8.96
CA LEU A 108 2.66 1.83 -9.21
C LEU A 108 2.32 1.98 -10.69
N THR A 109 1.15 2.54 -10.95
CA THR A 109 0.82 3.06 -12.28
C THR A 109 1.53 4.40 -12.51
N LYS A 110 1.32 5.02 -13.67
CA LYS A 110 1.86 6.38 -13.93
C LYS A 110 1.22 7.38 -12.96
N GLU A 111 -0.07 7.26 -12.75
CA GLU A 111 -0.86 8.03 -11.77
C GLU A 111 -0.34 7.80 -10.36
N GLY A 112 -0.04 6.54 -10.01
CA GLY A 112 0.54 6.20 -8.72
C GLY A 112 1.95 6.76 -8.51
N LEU A 113 2.76 6.85 -9.57
CA LEU A 113 4.07 7.49 -9.51
C LEU A 113 3.95 9.00 -9.28
N LEU A 114 3.00 9.68 -9.95
CA LEU A 114 2.71 11.10 -9.70
C LEU A 114 2.25 11.32 -8.24
N VAL A 115 1.41 10.43 -7.73
CA VAL A 115 1.02 10.43 -6.31
C VAL A 115 2.25 10.25 -5.41
N ALA A 116 3.13 9.29 -5.70
CA ALA A 116 4.34 9.07 -4.90
C ALA A 116 5.24 10.30 -4.83
N LEU A 117 5.43 11.02 -5.94
CA LEU A 117 6.20 12.26 -5.99
C LEU A 117 5.58 13.36 -5.10
N SER A 118 4.24 13.43 -5.04
CA SER A 118 3.54 14.39 -4.18
C SER A 118 3.73 14.13 -2.68
N LEU A 119 4.10 12.91 -2.27
CA LEU A 119 4.31 12.58 -0.85
C LEU A 119 5.56 13.22 -0.27
N ASN A 120 6.61 13.37 -1.09
CA ASN A 120 7.88 13.97 -0.68
C ASN A 120 7.79 15.50 -0.65
N GLY A 121 7.04 16.13 -1.57
CA GLY A 121 6.90 17.59 -1.64
C GLY A 121 6.05 18.23 -0.53
N VAL A 122 5.38 17.44 0.33
CA VAL A 122 4.52 17.95 1.42
C VAL A 122 5.22 17.90 2.79
N VAL A 123 6.33 17.16 2.93
CA VAL A 123 7.06 17.06 4.21
C VAL A 123 7.97 18.28 4.45
N GLU A 124 8.33 19.04 3.41
CA GLU A 124 9.29 20.16 3.50
C GLU A 124 8.67 21.56 3.67
N ARG A 125 7.37 21.66 4.00
CA ARG A 125 6.80 22.96 4.41
C ARG A 125 6.84 23.09 5.93
N GLU A 126 8.05 23.24 6.47
CA GLU A 126 8.24 23.92 7.74
C GLU A 126 8.10 25.44 7.48
N GLU A 127 7.18 26.09 8.19
CA GLU A 127 7.16 27.55 8.36
C GLU A 127 8.11 27.96 9.48
#